data_AF-A0A9K3HKD4-F1
#
_entry.id   AF-A0A9K3HKD4-F1
#
_cell.length_a   1.000
_cell.length_b   1.000
_cell.length_c   1.000
_cell.angle_alpha   90.00
_cell.angle_beta   90.00
_cell.angle_gamma   90.00
#
_symmetry.space_group_name_H-M   'P 1'
#
loop_
_entity.id
_entity.type
_entity.pdbx_description
1 polymer ?
#
loop_
_entity_poly.entity_id
_entity_poly.type
_entity_poly.pdbx_seq_one_letter_code
_entity_poly.pdbx_strand_id
1 'polypeptide(L)' 'MVWQNSWAYSTRTIWVKVMVHGDDKSLVLPPKVAAIQVIVVHVPYKDAEVKEIINAQTE' A
#
# COMPACT_ATOMS: atom_id res chain seq x y z
N MET A 1 -6.85 -27.90 37.34
CA MET A 1 -7.06 -28.04 35.89
C MET A 1 -6.79 -26.70 35.24
N VAL A 2 -6.00 -26.67 34.18
CA VAL A 2 -5.71 -25.44 33.41
C VAL A 2 -6.24 -25.62 32.00
N TRP A 3 -6.73 -24.52 31.43
CA TRP A 3 -7.32 -24.48 30.10
C TRP A 3 -6.31 -23.87 29.14
N GLN A 4 -5.84 -24.66 28.19
CA GLN A 4 -4.86 -24.22 27.21
C GLN A 4 -5.55 -23.93 25.88
N ASN A 5 -5.35 -22.71 25.39
CA ASN A 5 -5.82 -22.29 24.07
C ASN A 5 -4.62 -22.10 23.14
N SER A 6 -4.78 -22.48 21.88
CA SER A 6 -3.80 -22.25 20.81
C SER A 6 -4.47 -21.73 19.55
N TRP A 7 -3.76 -20.88 18.82
CA TRP A 7 -4.18 -20.31 17.54
C TRP A 7 -2.93 -20.02 16.70
N ALA A 8 -3.09 -19.95 15.39
CA ALA A 8 -2.00 -19.68 14.47
C ALA A 8 -2.47 -18.85 13.28
N TYR A 9 -1.58 -17.99 12.80
CA TYR A 9 -1.69 -17.31 11.51
C TYR A 9 -0.49 -17.68 10.64
N SER A 10 -0.69 -17.66 9.33
CA SER A 10 0.37 -17.91 8.35
C SER A 10 0.35 -16.85 7.27
N THR A 11 1.38 -16.86 6.43
CA THR A 11 1.48 -16.01 5.23
C THR A 11 0.34 -16.24 4.23
N ARG A 12 -0.41 -17.34 4.35
CA ARG A 12 -1.65 -17.58 3.59
C ARG A 12 -2.68 -16.47 3.79
N THR A 13 -2.66 -15.77 4.92
CA THR A 13 -3.55 -14.62 5.18
C THR A 13 -3.31 -13.48 4.17
N ILE A 14 -2.08 -13.32 3.68
CA ILE A 14 -1.74 -12.33 2.65
C ILE A 14 -2.36 -12.74 1.31
N TRP A 15 -2.31 -14.03 0.96
CA TRP A 15 -2.95 -14.55 -0.25
C TRP A 15 -4.47 -14.34 -0.23
N VAL A 16 -5.12 -14.56 0.92
CA VAL A 16 -6.56 -14.27 1.08
C VAL A 16 -6.86 -12.80 0.80
N LYS A 17 -6.03 -11.86 1.30
CA LYS A 17 -6.20 -10.43 1.02
C LYS A 17 -6.14 -10.13 -0.49
N VAL A 18 -5.19 -10.76 -1.20
CA VAL A 18 -5.03 -10.58 -2.64
C VAL A 18 -6.23 -11.12 -3.41
N MET A 19 -6.78 -12.28 -3.02
CA MET A 19 -7.97 -12.85 -3.68
C MET A 19 -9.24 -12.05 -3.40
N VAL A 20 -9.40 -11.54 -2.18
CA VAL A 20 -10.63 -10.84 -1.77
C VAL A 20 -10.66 -9.39 -2.27
N HIS A 21 -9.51 -8.77 -2.50
CA HIS A 21 -9.42 -7.37 -2.96
C HIS A 21 -8.68 -7.21 -4.29
N GLY A 22 -8.46 -8.31 -5.01
CA GLY A 22 -7.92 -8.26 -6.38
C GLY A 22 -8.95 -7.68 -7.33
N ASP A 23 -8.47 -6.94 -8.34
CA ASP A 23 -9.29 -6.37 -9.41
C ASP A 23 -8.65 -6.73 -10.77
N ASP A 24 -9.39 -6.54 -11.87
CA ASP A 24 -8.93 -6.89 -13.22
C ASP A 24 -7.70 -6.09 -13.65
N LYS A 25 -7.56 -4.85 -13.13
CA LYS A 25 -6.45 -3.97 -13.46
C LYS A 25 -5.22 -4.24 -12.62
N SER A 26 -5.40 -4.56 -11.33
CA SER A 26 -4.31 -4.73 -10.36
C SER A 26 -4.84 -5.07 -8.95
N LEU A 27 -4.00 -4.86 -7.93
CA LEU A 27 -4.32 -5.13 -6.53
C LEU A 27 -4.89 -3.88 -5.84
N VAL A 28 -6.06 -4.01 -5.22
CA VAL A 28 -6.61 -2.99 -4.33
C VAL A 28 -6.20 -3.31 -2.89
N LEU A 29 -5.30 -2.51 -2.32
CA LEU A 29 -4.82 -2.72 -0.96
C LEU A 29 -5.56 -1.82 0.05
N PRO A 30 -5.98 -2.36 1.20
CA PRO A 30 -6.49 -1.53 2.28
C PRO A 30 -5.42 -0.52 2.73
N PRO A 31 -5.78 0.75 3.05
CA PRO A 31 -4.81 1.80 3.32
C PRO A 31 -3.79 1.49 4.43
N LYS A 32 -4.20 0.72 5.45
CA LYS A 32 -3.32 0.36 6.58
C LYS A 32 -2.19 -0.61 6.23
N VAL A 33 -2.28 -1.29 5.08
CA VAL A 33 -1.33 -2.34 4.67
C VAL A 33 -0.79 -2.11 3.26
N ALA A 34 -1.14 -0.99 2.63
CA ALA A 34 -0.52 -0.55 1.38
C ALA A 34 0.88 0.00 1.70
N ALA A 35 1.88 -0.35 0.89
CA ALA A 35 3.24 0.15 1.07
C ALA A 35 3.32 1.67 0.91
N ILE A 36 2.54 2.20 -0.04
CA ILE A 36 2.35 3.63 -0.25
C ILE A 36 0.84 3.86 -0.26
N GLN A 37 0.39 4.76 0.61
CA GLN A 37 -1.03 5.09 0.75
C GLN A 37 -1.49 6.10 -0.31
N VAL A 38 -0.62 7.07 -0.61
CA VAL A 38 -0.88 8.15 -1.55
C VAL A 38 0.39 8.40 -2.35
N ILE A 39 0.25 8.43 -3.69
CA ILE A 39 1.32 8.81 -4.61
C ILE A 39 0.90 10.14 -5.24
N VAL A 40 1.69 11.19 -5.02
CA VAL A 40 1.47 12.49 -5.65
C VAL A 40 2.20 12.53 -6.99
N VAL A 41 1.45 12.45 -8.08
CA VAL A 41 2.00 12.49 -9.44
C VAL A 41 1.98 13.92 -9.95
N HIS A 42 3.18 14.46 -10.18
CA HIS A 42 3.36 15.80 -10.73
C HIS A 42 3.42 15.71 -12.26
N VAL A 43 2.57 16.48 -12.94
CA VAL A 43 2.60 16.61 -14.41
C VAL A 43 3.08 18.02 -14.76
N PRO A 44 4.39 18.21 -15.01
CA PRO A 44 4.91 19.52 -15.38
C PRO A 44 4.48 19.90 -16.80
N TYR A 45 4.18 21.18 -17.01
CA TYR A 45 3.88 21.73 -18.32
C TYR A 45 4.96 22.74 -18.70
N LYS A 46 5.76 22.43 -19.75
CA LYS A 46 6.90 23.21 -20.30
C LYS A 46 7.89 23.78 -19.27
N ASP A 47 9.15 23.35 -19.37
CA ASP A 47 10.36 23.91 -18.70
C ASP A 47 10.25 24.24 -17.19
N ALA A 48 9.18 23.82 -16.52
CA ALA A 48 9.02 23.94 -15.08
C ALA A 48 9.98 22.96 -14.40
N GLU A 49 10.86 23.48 -13.53
CA GLU A 49 11.85 22.70 -12.81
C GLU A 49 11.18 21.77 -11.78
N VAL A 50 10.90 20.55 -12.24
CA VAL A 50 10.29 19.46 -11.45
C VAL A 50 11.06 19.17 -10.17
N LYS A 51 12.37 19.44 -10.14
CA LYS A 51 13.26 19.12 -9.01
C LYS A 51 12.94 19.93 -7.74
N GLU A 52 12.54 21.19 -7.88
CA GLU A 52 12.23 22.03 -6.70
C GLU A 52 10.93 21.59 -6.02
N ILE A 53 9.93 21.21 -6.82
CA ILE A 53 8.64 20.74 -6.32
C ILE A 53 8.79 19.41 -5.57
N ILE A 54 9.62 18.50 -6.08
CA ILE A 54 9.91 17.21 -5.42
C ILE A 54 10.60 17.43 -4.08
N ASN A 55 11.57 18.34 -4.02
CA ASN A 55 12.30 18.63 -2.79
C ASN A 55 11.39 19.24 -1.72
N ALA A 56 10.48 20.15 -2.09
CA ALA A 56 9.53 20.77 -1.16
C ALA A 56 8.47 19.79 -0.59
N GLN A 57 8.28 18.63 -1.21
CA GLN A 57 7.34 17.59 -0.77
C GLN A 57 8.02 16.49 0.06
N THR A 58 9.35 16.41 0.02
CA THR A 58 10.14 15.36 0.69
C THR A 58 10.58 15.78 2.11
N GLU A 59 10.22 17.00 2.54
CA GLU A 59 10.41 17.52 3.91
C GLU A 59 9.28 17.09 4.88
#